data_AF-A0A329ZHL5-F1
#
_entry.id   AF-A0A329ZHL5-F1
#
_cell.length_a   1.000
_cell.length_b   1.000
_cell.length_c   1.000
_cell.angle_alpha   90.00
_cell.angle_beta   90.00
_cell.angle_gamma   90.00
#
_symmetry.space_group_name_H-M   'P 1'
#
loop_
_entity.id
_entity.type
_entity.pdbx_description
1 polymer ?
#
loop_
_entity_poly.entity_id
_entity_poly.type
_entity_poly.pdbx_seq_one_letter_code
_entity_poly.pdbx_strand_id
1 'polypeptide(L)'
;MEIFWAFLTQSTPITLIVIIWLSVYLFSTFWIYIYKSFSLRVWLDSENHNLDMLLTNSVQVPNNTILRTILNNKNISQLDSELLGVWKTRAFQQATKGLVVLSIISSTAPFIGLFGTVVEILEAFSRLGGGNISFDVIAPIISQALIATACGILSAIPAYSFYLLLKRKVYNLGVCIQMQINLILNGARYD
;
A
#
# COMPACT_ATOMS: atom_id res chain seq x y z
N MET A 1 -20.60 17.45 -17.26
CA MET A 1 -20.30 16.41 -18.28
C MET A 1 -19.71 17.00 -19.56
N GLU A 2 -20.23 18.11 -20.09
CA GLU A 2 -19.70 18.72 -21.33
C GLU A 2 -18.24 19.22 -21.22
N ILE A 3 -17.85 19.81 -20.09
CA ILE A 3 -16.46 20.27 -19.86
C ILE A 3 -15.45 19.11 -19.95
N PHE A 4 -15.81 17.93 -19.43
CA PHE A 4 -14.97 16.75 -19.47
C PHE A 4 -14.86 16.16 -20.88
N TRP A 5 -15.96 16.16 -21.64
CA TRP A 5 -15.95 15.71 -23.03
C TRP A 5 -15.23 16.69 -23.98
N ALA A 6 -15.34 17.99 -23.73
CA ALA A 6 -14.56 19.01 -24.42
C ALA A 6 -13.05 18.91 -24.10
N PHE A 7 -12.72 18.59 -22.85
CA PHE A 7 -11.35 18.31 -22.42
C PHE A 7 -10.75 17.10 -23.15
N LEU A 8 -11.47 15.97 -23.20
CA LEU A 8 -10.99 14.75 -23.87
C LEU A 8 -10.77 14.93 -25.38
N THR A 9 -11.52 15.82 -26.03
CA THR A 9 -11.42 16.05 -27.48
C THR A 9 -10.37 17.09 -27.87
N GLN A 10 -9.98 17.99 -26.97
CA GLN A 10 -8.95 19.01 -27.19
C GLN A 10 -7.57 18.63 -26.63
N SER A 11 -7.53 17.64 -25.73
CA SER A 11 -6.33 17.17 -25.04
C SER A 11 -5.30 16.53 -25.98
N THR A 12 -4.03 16.71 -25.64
CA THR A 12 -2.94 15.99 -26.30
C THR A 12 -3.01 14.48 -25.99
N PRO A 13 -2.52 13.60 -26.88
CA PRO A 13 -2.52 12.16 -26.62
C PRO A 13 -1.75 11.79 -25.34
N ILE A 14 -0.77 12.60 -24.95
CA ILE A 14 0.07 12.37 -23.77
C ILE A 14 -0.74 12.57 -22.48
N THR A 15 -1.62 13.58 -22.43
CA THR A 15 -2.40 13.87 -21.22
C THR A 15 -3.49 12.84 -21.01
N LEU A 16 -4.06 12.30 -22.10
CA LEU A 16 -4.93 11.13 -22.05
C LEU A 16 -4.23 9.90 -21.47
N ILE A 17 -3.00 9.60 -21.91
CA ILE A 17 -2.21 8.49 -21.36
C ILE A 17 -1.95 8.69 -19.87
N VAL A 18 -1.57 9.91 -19.46
CA VAL A 18 -1.33 10.24 -18.04
C VAL A 18 -2.59 10.04 -17.20
N ILE A 19 -3.75 10.51 -17.67
CA ILE A 19 -5.01 10.37 -16.92
C ILE A 19 -5.45 8.92 -16.83
N ILE A 20 -5.30 8.13 -17.90
CA ILE A 20 -5.58 6.69 -17.88
C ILE A 20 -4.66 5.98 -16.88
N TRP A 21 -3.37 6.31 -16.88
CA TRP A 21 -2.41 5.75 -15.92
C TRP A 21 -2.83 6.10 -14.48
N LEU A 22 -3.10 7.37 -14.19
CA LEU A 22 -3.52 7.82 -12.85
C LEU A 22 -4.84 7.18 -12.41
N SER A 23 -5.76 6.93 -13.35
CA SER A 23 -7.01 6.21 -13.08
C SER A 23 -6.74 4.76 -12.66
N VAL A 24 -5.83 4.06 -13.35
CA VAL A 24 -5.41 2.70 -12.98
C VAL A 24 -4.75 2.68 -11.60
N TYR A 25 -3.93 3.68 -11.27
CA TYR A 25 -3.32 3.83 -9.96
C TYR A 25 -4.35 4.02 -8.85
N LEU A 26 -5.36 4.86 -9.09
CA LEU A 26 -6.45 5.10 -8.15
C LEU A 26 -7.23 3.81 -7.90
N PHE A 27 -7.66 3.11 -8.95
CA PHE A 27 -8.42 1.87 -8.81
C PHE A 27 -7.61 0.77 -8.09
N SER A 28 -6.35 0.59 -8.49
CA SER A 28 -5.44 -0.38 -7.87
C SER A 28 -5.23 -0.10 -6.38
N THR A 29 -5.17 1.17 -6.00
CA THR A 29 -5.03 1.62 -4.60
C THR A 29 -6.21 1.14 -3.74
N PHE A 30 -7.44 1.35 -4.19
CA PHE A 30 -8.63 0.89 -3.47
C PHE A 30 -8.69 -0.64 -3.41
N TRP A 31 -8.39 -1.31 -4.53
CA TRP A 31 -8.39 -2.76 -4.60
C TRP A 31 -7.43 -3.40 -3.59
N ILE A 32 -6.16 -2.96 -3.59
CA ILE A 32 -5.14 -3.48 -2.68
C ILE A 32 -5.49 -3.15 -1.22
N TYR A 33 -6.01 -1.95 -0.96
CA TYR A 33 -6.41 -1.58 0.40
C TYR A 33 -7.50 -2.50 0.94
N ILE A 34 -8.56 -2.77 0.19
CA ILE A 34 -9.65 -3.65 0.63
C ILE A 34 -9.11 -5.06 0.89
N TYR A 35 -8.41 -5.64 -0.09
CA TYR A 35 -7.85 -6.98 0.02
C TYR A 35 -6.93 -7.11 1.24
N LYS A 36 -6.00 -6.18 1.40
CA LYS A 36 -5.00 -6.26 2.48
C LYS A 36 -5.58 -5.89 3.84
N SER A 37 -6.52 -4.95 3.89
CA SER A 37 -7.19 -4.57 5.14
C SER A 37 -7.99 -5.75 5.70
N PHE A 38 -8.68 -6.52 4.86
CA PHE A 38 -9.37 -7.74 5.29
C PHE A 38 -8.38 -8.82 5.74
N SER A 39 -7.38 -9.13 4.92
CA SER A 39 -6.37 -10.16 5.23
C SER A 39 -5.61 -9.87 6.54
N LEU A 40 -5.15 -8.62 6.76
CA LEU A 40 -4.45 -8.25 8.00
C LEU A 40 -5.37 -8.20 9.20
N ARG A 41 -6.66 -7.85 9.04
CA ARG A 41 -7.63 -7.87 10.14
C ARG A 41 -7.84 -9.30 10.65
N VAL A 42 -8.12 -10.24 9.74
CA VAL A 42 -8.35 -11.65 10.10
C VAL A 42 -7.10 -12.25 10.76
N TRP A 43 -5.91 -11.96 10.23
CA TRP A 43 -4.67 -12.46 10.81
C TRP A 43 -4.39 -11.86 12.19
N LEU A 44 -4.49 -10.54 12.35
CA LEU A 44 -4.27 -9.88 13.65
C LEU A 44 -5.23 -10.41 14.72
N ASP A 45 -6.51 -10.61 14.38
CA ASP A 45 -7.51 -11.12 15.31
C ASP A 45 -7.19 -12.55 15.77
N SER A 46 -6.81 -13.41 14.83
CA SER A 46 -6.35 -14.77 15.17
C SER A 46 -5.11 -14.78 16.06
N GLU A 47 -4.19 -13.83 15.87
CA GLU A 47 -2.95 -13.75 16.65
C GLU A 47 -3.18 -13.19 18.05
N ASN A 48 -4.07 -12.21 18.20
CA ASN A 48 -4.49 -11.71 19.51
C ASN A 48 -5.20 -12.81 20.30
N HIS A 49 -6.10 -13.56 19.66
CA HIS A 49 -6.77 -14.69 20.31
C HIS A 49 -5.77 -15.75 20.79
N ASN A 50 -4.75 -16.06 19.98
CA ASN A 50 -3.66 -16.97 20.37
C ASN A 50 -2.85 -16.44 21.55
N LEU A 51 -2.55 -15.14 21.58
CA LEU A 51 -1.84 -14.51 22.69
C LEU A 51 -2.67 -14.59 23.99
N ASP A 52 -3.97 -14.34 23.92
CA ASP A 52 -4.87 -14.42 25.09
C ASP A 52 -4.95 -15.85 25.66
N MET A 53 -4.97 -16.86 24.78
CA MET A 53 -4.90 -18.27 25.20
C MET A 53 -3.58 -18.62 25.90
N LEU A 54 -2.45 -18.08 25.43
CA LEU A 54 -1.15 -18.28 26.08
C LEU A 54 -1.06 -17.58 27.44
N LEU A 55 -1.64 -16.39 27.57
CA LEU A 55 -1.66 -15.64 28.83
C LEU A 55 -2.56 -16.30 29.90
N THR A 56 -3.60 -17.01 29.50
CA THR A 56 -4.60 -17.59 30.43
C THR A 56 -4.23 -19.02 30.92
N ASN A 57 -3.09 -19.57 30.49
CA ASN A 57 -2.60 -20.93 30.81
C ASN A 57 -3.56 -22.08 30.42
N SER A 58 -4.58 -21.81 29.59
CA SER A 58 -5.39 -22.83 28.94
C SER A 58 -4.68 -23.30 27.68
N VAL A 59 -3.73 -24.23 27.83
CA VAL A 59 -2.96 -24.81 26.71
C VAL A 59 -3.90 -25.69 25.86
N GLN A 60 -4.63 -25.06 24.96
CA GLN A 60 -5.10 -25.67 23.73
C GLN A 60 -4.45 -24.93 22.57
N VAL A 61 -3.23 -25.34 22.23
CA VAL A 61 -2.58 -24.94 20.98
C VAL A 61 -3.56 -25.28 19.84
N PRO A 62 -4.07 -24.30 19.08
CA PRO A 62 -5.07 -24.56 18.05
C PRO A 62 -4.57 -25.59 17.03
N ASN A 63 -5.47 -26.50 16.61
CA ASN A 63 -5.18 -27.65 15.76
C ASN A 63 -4.64 -27.30 14.35
N ASN A 64 -4.61 -26.02 13.99
CA ASN A 64 -4.32 -25.48 12.66
C ASN A 64 -3.06 -24.60 12.62
N THR A 65 -2.31 -24.50 13.72
CA THR A 65 -1.09 -23.68 13.76
C THR A 65 0.13 -24.52 13.39
N ILE A 66 0.93 -24.02 12.45
CA ILE A 66 2.26 -24.57 12.07
C ILE A 66 3.18 -24.73 13.30
N LEU A 67 2.90 -23.96 14.37
CA LEU A 67 3.44 -24.16 15.71
C LEU A 67 3.30 -25.60 16.20
N ARG A 68 2.16 -26.28 16.00
CA ARG A 68 2.03 -27.69 16.38
C ARG A 68 2.90 -28.60 15.50
N THR A 69 3.09 -28.31 14.23
CA THR A 69 3.99 -29.10 13.37
C THR A 69 5.45 -28.99 13.84
N ILE A 70 5.84 -27.84 14.37
CA ILE A 70 7.17 -27.59 14.96
C ILE A 70 7.25 -28.20 16.37
N LEU A 71 6.23 -28.02 17.21
CA LEU A 71 6.17 -28.56 18.58
C LEU A 71 6.05 -30.08 18.62
N ASN A 72 5.40 -30.70 17.62
CA ASN A 72 5.14 -32.14 17.57
C ASN A 72 6.25 -32.92 16.86
N ASN A 73 7.20 -32.23 16.19
CA ASN A 73 8.33 -32.85 15.51
C ASN A 73 9.62 -32.66 16.33
N LYS A 74 9.68 -33.36 17.47
CA LYS A 74 10.85 -33.70 18.31
C LYS A 74 11.75 -32.55 18.84
N ASN A 75 12.01 -32.63 20.15
CA ASN A 75 12.93 -31.84 20.98
C ASN A 75 12.57 -30.37 21.21
N ILE A 76 11.66 -30.17 22.16
CA ILE A 76 11.33 -28.90 22.83
C ILE A 76 12.59 -28.18 23.37
N SER A 77 13.70 -28.89 23.59
CA SER A 77 14.98 -28.37 24.07
C SER A 77 15.80 -27.57 23.04
N GLN A 78 15.41 -27.55 21.76
CA GLN A 78 16.01 -26.72 20.69
C GLN A 78 14.97 -25.81 20.01
N LEU A 79 14.04 -25.25 20.79
CA LEU A 79 13.33 -24.03 20.40
C LEU A 79 14.33 -22.87 20.41
N ASP A 80 15.28 -22.93 19.49
CA ASP A 80 16.34 -21.94 19.37
C ASP A 80 15.66 -20.61 19.02
N SER A 81 15.98 -19.58 19.81
CA SER A 81 15.58 -18.19 19.58
C SER A 81 15.74 -17.76 18.11
N GLU A 82 16.71 -18.37 17.42
CA GLU A 82 16.97 -18.21 15.99
C GLU A 82 15.80 -18.65 15.09
N LEU A 83 15.20 -19.83 15.30
CA LEU A 83 14.09 -20.33 14.48
C LEU A 83 12.83 -19.47 14.62
N LEU A 84 12.51 -19.05 15.86
CA LEU A 84 11.41 -18.12 16.14
C LEU A 84 11.66 -16.74 15.51
N GLY A 85 12.92 -16.28 15.50
CA GLY A 85 13.34 -15.07 14.79
C GLY A 85 13.13 -15.15 13.28
N VAL A 86 13.47 -16.30 12.65
CA VAL A 86 13.23 -16.55 11.22
C VAL A 86 11.73 -16.55 10.91
N TRP A 87 10.91 -17.18 11.76
CA TRP A 87 9.46 -17.18 11.60
C TRP A 87 8.86 -15.78 11.67
N LYS A 88 9.22 -14.99 12.70
CA LYS A 88 8.81 -13.58 12.81
C LYS A 88 9.15 -12.79 11.55
N THR A 89 10.36 -13.00 11.03
CA THR A 89 10.83 -12.32 9.81
C THR A 89 9.99 -12.70 8.60
N ARG A 90 9.68 -13.99 8.40
CA ARG A 90 8.80 -14.45 7.32
C ARG A 90 7.38 -13.91 7.45
N ALA A 91 6.82 -13.93 8.66
CA ALA A 91 5.50 -13.39 8.93
C ALA A 91 5.44 -11.89 8.60
N PHE A 92 6.44 -11.12 9.03
CA PHE A 92 6.55 -9.69 8.73
C PHE A 92 6.70 -9.41 7.23
N GLN A 93 7.51 -10.20 6.52
CA GLN A 93 7.63 -10.11 5.06
C GLN A 93 6.29 -10.35 4.37
N GLN A 94 5.55 -11.39 4.76
CA GLN A 94 4.24 -11.69 4.18
C GLN A 94 3.18 -10.64 4.51
N ALA A 95 3.21 -10.10 5.72
CA ALA A 95 2.35 -8.99 6.15
C ALA A 95 2.64 -7.71 5.33
N THR A 96 3.89 -7.46 4.99
CA THR A 96 4.32 -6.27 4.22
C THR A 96 4.09 -6.39 2.70
N LYS A 97 3.95 -7.60 2.16
CA LYS A 97 3.63 -7.80 0.72
C LYS A 97 2.38 -7.01 0.32
N GLY A 98 2.49 -6.23 -0.76
CA GLY A 98 1.43 -5.36 -1.29
C GLY A 98 1.48 -3.92 -0.77
N LEU A 99 2.02 -3.66 0.44
CA LEU A 99 2.19 -2.28 0.95
C LEU A 99 3.19 -1.50 0.11
N VAL A 100 4.19 -2.20 -0.44
CA VAL A 100 5.20 -1.61 -1.34
C VAL A 100 4.54 -0.95 -2.56
N VAL A 101 3.50 -1.57 -3.13
CA VAL A 101 2.79 -1.01 -4.29
C VAL A 101 2.09 0.30 -3.94
N LEU A 102 1.41 0.36 -2.78
CA LEU A 102 0.81 1.63 -2.30
C LEU A 102 1.88 2.69 -2.07
N SER A 103 3.03 2.32 -1.51
CA SER A 103 4.15 3.24 -1.31
C SER A 103 4.66 3.81 -2.64
N ILE A 104 4.81 2.97 -3.67
CA ILE A 104 5.22 3.39 -5.02
C ILE A 104 4.17 4.32 -5.64
N ILE A 105 2.88 3.96 -5.59
CA ILE A 105 1.82 4.80 -6.14
C ILE A 105 1.80 6.15 -5.44
N SER A 106 1.91 6.18 -4.10
CA SER A 106 1.90 7.42 -3.33
C SER A 106 3.07 8.35 -3.66
N SER A 107 4.25 7.81 -3.94
CA SER A 107 5.42 8.62 -4.26
C SER A 107 5.50 9.01 -5.73
N THR A 108 5.00 8.19 -6.65
CA THR A 108 5.15 8.41 -8.10
C THR A 108 3.97 9.13 -8.74
N ALA A 109 2.74 8.96 -8.23
CA ALA A 109 1.53 9.57 -8.82
C ALA A 109 1.61 11.12 -8.94
N PRO A 110 2.15 11.89 -7.98
CA PRO A 110 2.29 13.34 -8.13
C PRO A 110 3.22 13.71 -9.28
N PHE A 111 4.32 12.96 -9.45
CA PHE A 111 5.29 13.21 -10.52
C PHE A 111 4.75 12.85 -11.89
N ILE A 112 3.90 11.81 -11.99
CA ILE A 112 3.20 11.48 -13.22
C ILE A 112 2.24 12.61 -13.63
N GLY A 113 1.52 13.20 -12.66
CA GLY A 113 0.67 14.37 -12.90
C GLY A 113 1.47 15.62 -13.30
N LEU A 114 2.59 15.88 -12.61
CA LEU A 114 3.51 16.98 -12.93
C LEU A 114 4.10 16.83 -14.34
N PHE A 115 4.50 15.61 -14.72
CA PHE A 115 4.98 15.32 -16.06
C PHE A 115 3.92 15.66 -17.11
N GLY A 116 2.66 15.24 -16.87
CA GLY A 116 1.53 15.61 -17.74
C GLY A 116 1.39 17.12 -17.92
N THR A 117 1.42 17.89 -16.82
CA THR A 117 1.37 19.36 -16.91
C THR A 117 2.51 19.96 -17.70
N VAL A 118 3.74 19.50 -17.48
CA VAL A 118 4.93 20.07 -18.12
C VAL A 118 4.87 19.86 -19.63
N VAL A 119 4.53 18.65 -20.07
CA VAL A 119 4.42 18.35 -21.50
C VAL A 119 3.31 19.17 -22.16
N GLU A 120 2.16 19.30 -21.52
CA GLU A 120 1.03 20.05 -22.08
C GLU A 120 1.31 21.56 -22.15
N ILE A 121 1.98 22.11 -21.15
CA ILE A 121 2.43 23.51 -21.15
C ILE A 121 3.47 23.75 -22.25
N LEU A 122 4.43 22.84 -22.44
CA LEU A 122 5.43 22.95 -23.51
C LEU A 122 4.78 22.92 -24.91
N GLU A 123 3.80 22.05 -25.12
CA GLU A 123 3.02 21.99 -26.37
C GLU A 123 2.23 23.28 -26.59
N ALA A 124 1.61 23.82 -25.54
CA ALA A 124 0.86 25.08 -25.61
C ALA A 124 1.76 26.27 -26.01
N PHE A 125 2.97 26.35 -25.44
CA PHE A 125 3.95 27.38 -25.80
C PHE A 125 4.56 27.19 -27.19
N SER A 126 4.72 25.94 -27.66
CA SER A 126 5.18 25.67 -29.02
C SER A 126 4.21 26.24 -30.07
N ARG A 127 2.91 26.11 -29.83
CA ARG A 127 1.87 26.68 -30.71
C ARG A 127 1.89 28.22 -30.72
N LEU A 128 2.15 28.85 -29.57
CA LEU A 128 2.35 30.30 -29.47
C LEU A 128 3.54 30.79 -30.31
N GLY A 129 4.67 30.07 -30.28
CA GLY A 129 5.88 30.45 -31.01
C GLY A 129 5.78 30.32 -32.54
N GLY A 130 4.77 29.60 -33.04
CA GLY A 130 4.55 29.34 -34.48
C GLY A 130 3.79 30.42 -35.26
N GLY A 131 3.25 31.45 -34.60
CA GLY A 131 2.64 32.63 -35.23
C GLY A 131 1.17 32.92 -34.84
N ASN A 132 0.82 34.21 -34.75
CA ASN A 132 -0.50 34.89 -34.62
C ASN A 132 -1.63 34.25 -33.78
N ILE A 133 -1.37 33.27 -32.92
CA ILE A 133 -2.37 32.75 -31.98
C ILE A 133 -2.36 33.66 -30.74
N SER A 134 -3.50 34.29 -30.45
CA SER A 134 -3.69 35.14 -29.28
C SER A 134 -3.69 34.34 -27.98
N PHE A 135 -3.25 34.97 -26.89
CA PHE A 135 -3.21 34.38 -25.54
C PHE A 135 -4.57 33.80 -25.09
N ASP A 136 -5.67 34.42 -25.50
CA ASP A 136 -7.05 33.97 -25.22
C ASP A 136 -7.34 32.53 -25.68
N VAL A 137 -6.63 32.05 -26.71
CA VAL A 137 -6.77 30.68 -27.23
C VAL A 137 -5.95 29.67 -26.42
N ILE A 138 -4.84 30.09 -25.80
CA ILE A 138 -3.93 29.21 -25.05
C ILE A 138 -4.27 29.11 -23.56
N ALA A 139 -4.79 30.18 -22.96
CA ALA A 139 -5.22 30.20 -21.56
C ALA A 139 -6.05 28.96 -21.15
N PRO A 140 -7.06 28.52 -21.93
CA PRO A 140 -7.80 27.29 -21.61
C PRO A 140 -6.93 26.03 -21.66
N ILE A 141 -5.99 25.91 -22.60
CA ILE A 141 -5.09 24.73 -22.73
C ILE A 141 -4.18 24.61 -21.50
N ILE A 142 -3.64 25.73 -21.00
CA ILE A 142 -2.83 25.73 -19.78
C ILE A 142 -3.68 25.36 -18.56
N SER A 143 -4.92 25.84 -18.49
CA SER A 143 -5.84 25.45 -17.41
C SER A 143 -6.16 23.95 -17.44
N GLN A 144 -6.27 23.35 -18.65
CA GLN A 144 -6.48 21.92 -18.82
C GLN A 144 -5.27 21.11 -18.32
N ALA A 145 -4.04 21.61 -18.56
CA ALA A 145 -2.83 20.99 -18.03
C ALA A 145 -2.88 20.77 -16.52
N LEU A 146 -3.32 21.77 -15.75
CA LEU A 146 -3.38 21.69 -14.29
C LEU A 146 -4.25 20.54 -13.76
N ILE A 147 -5.20 20.05 -14.57
CA ILE A 147 -6.05 18.90 -14.23
C ILE A 147 -5.21 17.63 -14.06
N ALA A 148 -4.18 17.41 -14.89
CA ALA A 148 -3.32 16.23 -14.78
C ALA A 148 -2.59 16.17 -13.43
N THR A 149 -2.10 17.32 -12.94
CA THR A 149 -1.47 17.42 -11.60
C THR A 149 -2.50 17.23 -10.49
N ALA A 150 -3.70 17.81 -10.62
CA ALA A 150 -4.77 17.60 -9.65
C ALA A 150 -5.16 16.12 -9.53
N CYS A 151 -5.26 15.41 -10.66
CA CYS A 151 -5.49 13.96 -10.69
C CYS A 151 -4.33 13.17 -10.05
N GLY A 152 -3.09 13.59 -10.26
CA GLY A 152 -1.90 12.96 -9.67
C GLY A 152 -1.93 13.03 -8.14
N ILE A 153 -2.23 14.22 -7.60
CA ILE A 153 -2.38 14.43 -6.16
C ILE A 153 -3.58 13.64 -5.61
N LEU A 154 -4.72 13.68 -6.32
CA LEU A 154 -5.93 12.95 -5.94
C LEU A 154 -5.70 11.42 -5.88
N SER A 155 -4.83 10.87 -6.73
CA SER A 155 -4.43 9.46 -6.64
C SER A 155 -3.40 9.19 -5.54
N ALA A 156 -2.50 10.14 -5.25
CA ALA A 156 -1.40 9.95 -4.29
C ALA A 156 -1.88 9.96 -2.83
N ILE A 157 -2.79 10.86 -2.49
CA ILE A 157 -3.33 11.03 -1.13
C ILE A 157 -3.91 9.72 -0.57
N PRO A 158 -4.89 9.06 -1.22
CA PRO A 158 -5.46 7.82 -0.70
C PRO A 158 -4.41 6.70 -0.64
N ALA A 159 -3.49 6.62 -1.60
CA ALA A 159 -2.42 5.62 -1.58
C ALA A 159 -1.52 5.76 -0.35
N TYR A 160 -1.13 7.00 -0.02
CA TYR A 160 -0.33 7.28 1.18
C TYR A 160 -1.08 6.97 2.47
N SER A 161 -2.33 7.44 2.58
CA SER A 161 -3.17 7.20 3.76
C SER A 161 -3.37 5.71 4.01
N PHE A 162 -3.71 4.95 2.97
CA PHE A 162 -3.89 3.50 3.06
C PHE A 162 -2.60 2.77 3.41
N TYR A 163 -1.46 3.20 2.85
CA TYR A 163 -0.16 2.65 3.21
C TYR A 163 0.11 2.82 4.69
N LEU A 164 -0.11 4.02 5.25
CA LEU A 164 0.15 4.30 6.66
C LEU A 164 -0.76 3.48 7.59
N LEU A 165 -2.05 3.36 7.26
CA LEU A 165 -3.00 2.55 8.01
C LEU A 165 -2.63 1.06 8.01
N LEU A 166 -2.29 0.50 6.84
CA LEU A 166 -1.87 -0.89 6.73
C LEU A 166 -0.52 -1.13 7.40
N LYS A 167 0.43 -0.20 7.27
CA LYS A 167 1.73 -0.27 7.95
C LYS A 167 1.56 -0.33 9.47
N ARG A 168 0.63 0.45 10.04
CA ARG A 168 0.32 0.37 11.47
C ARG A 168 -0.24 -0.99 11.88
N LYS A 169 -1.10 -1.60 11.06
CA LYS A 169 -1.61 -2.97 11.31
C LYS A 169 -0.50 -4.02 11.27
N VAL A 170 0.40 -3.94 10.28
CA VAL A 170 1.56 -4.83 10.17
C VAL A 170 2.47 -4.69 11.39
N TYR A 171 2.70 -3.46 11.85
CA TYR A 171 3.47 -3.20 13.07
C TYR A 171 2.83 -3.87 14.30
N ASN A 172 1.53 -3.67 14.51
CA ASN A 172 0.81 -4.27 15.64
C ASN A 172 0.87 -5.81 15.60
N LEU A 173 0.74 -6.41 14.41
CA LEU A 173 0.90 -7.86 14.23
C LEU A 173 2.30 -8.32 14.64
N GLY A 174 3.34 -7.60 14.21
CA GLY A 174 4.73 -7.92 14.58
C GLY A 174 5.00 -7.80 16.08
N VAL A 175 4.32 -6.87 16.77
CA VAL A 175 4.38 -6.74 18.23
C VAL A 175 3.69 -7.92 18.91
N CYS A 176 2.51 -8.32 18.45
CA CYS A 176 1.78 -9.47 19.00
C CYS A 176 2.59 -10.77 18.86
N ILE A 177 3.14 -11.03 17.68
CA ILE A 177 4.07 -12.12 17.40
C ILE A 177 5.27 -12.11 18.37
N GLN A 178 5.88 -10.93 18.60
CA GLN A 178 7.02 -10.83 19.51
C GLN A 178 6.63 -11.16 20.96
N MET A 179 5.46 -10.74 21.40
CA MET A 179 4.95 -11.07 22.73
C MET A 179 4.77 -12.59 22.89
N GLN A 180 4.20 -13.26 21.89
CA GLN A 180 4.06 -14.72 21.91
C GLN A 180 5.42 -15.42 21.99
N ILE A 181 6.39 -15.00 21.17
CA ILE A 181 7.76 -15.54 21.20
C ILE A 181 8.38 -15.39 22.59
N ASN A 182 8.27 -14.20 23.19
CA ASN A 182 8.81 -13.94 24.52
C ASN A 182 8.14 -14.81 25.60
N LEU A 183 6.82 -14.99 25.54
CA LEU A 183 6.10 -15.86 26.48
C LEU A 183 6.53 -17.32 26.34
N ILE A 184 6.66 -17.82 25.11
CA ILE A 184 7.10 -19.21 24.84
C ILE A 184 8.53 -19.43 25.35
N LEU A 185 9.46 -18.52 25.04
CA LEU A 185 10.85 -18.62 25.48
C LEU A 185 11.01 -18.51 27.00
N ASN A 186 10.23 -17.64 27.64
CA ASN A 186 10.25 -17.52 29.10
C ASN A 186 9.60 -18.72 29.78
N GLY A 187 8.45 -19.19 29.29
CA GLY A 187 7.76 -20.38 29.80
C GLY A 187 8.64 -21.63 29.73
N ALA A 188 9.33 -21.85 28.61
CA ALA A 188 10.26 -22.96 28.42
C ALA A 188 11.52 -22.91 29.32
N ARG A 189 11.75 -21.81 30.03
CA ARG A 189 12.90 -21.64 30.95
C ARG A 189 12.57 -21.97 32.40
N TYR A 190 11.29 -22.12 32.73
CA TYR A 190 10.81 -22.41 34.09
C TYR A 190 10.32 -23.85 34.28
N ASP A 191 10.28 -24.66 33.22
CA ASP A 191 10.08 -26.12 33.22
C ASP A 191 11.42 -26.86 33.11
#